data_AF-A0A3A6KLA9-F1
#
_entry.id   AF-A0A3A6KLA9-F1
#
_cell.length_a   1.000
_cell.length_b   1.000
_cell.length_c   1.000
_cell.angle_alpha   90.00
_cell.angle_beta   90.00
_cell.angle_gamma   90.00
#
_symmetry.space_group_name_H-M   'P 1'
#
loop_
_entity.id
_entity.type
_entity.pdbx_description
1 polymer ?
#
loop_
_entity_poly.entity_id
_entity_poly.type
_entity_poly.pdbx_seq_one_letter_code
_entity_poly.pdbx_strand_id
1 'polypeptide(L)'
;MKATHTLYLLFITLLCVAGFTACDDSGSDDMIWDFAPIELHIAVQDAQGNDLLNPETPGNIAKQGIKAIYNGKIYEKDVPISQTKAYLAHFNGLQTMKFETGKYFLTFGEFNGDDTFDNEKVIIDWNDGTQDVITFSSKLIWKSKNKPVFDRKFCLNGKDNGLQFGGFVIIKEPVITSSTTSDQ
;
A
#
# COMPACT_ATOMS: atom_id res chain seq x y z
N MET A 1 44.49 -34.37 54.44
CA MET A 1 44.20 -33.74 53.14
C MET A 1 42.78 -34.10 52.68
N LYS A 2 41.74 -33.48 53.25
CA LYS A 2 40.35 -33.59 52.75
C LYS A 2 39.62 -32.25 52.86
N ALA A 3 39.87 -31.48 53.93
CA ALA A 3 39.28 -30.16 54.14
C ALA A 3 39.73 -29.07 53.14
N THR A 4 40.98 -29.09 52.67
CA THR A 4 41.50 -28.11 51.70
C THR A 4 40.88 -28.26 50.31
N HIS A 5 40.50 -29.48 49.91
CA HIS A 5 39.79 -29.72 48.64
C HIS A 5 38.33 -29.27 48.70
N THR A 6 37.66 -29.46 49.84
CA THR A 6 36.26 -29.03 50.04
C THR A 6 36.15 -27.51 50.06
N LEU A 7 37.12 -26.81 50.66
CA LEU A 7 37.14 -25.34 50.71
C LEU A 7 37.41 -24.71 49.33
N TYR A 8 38.30 -25.32 48.53
CA TYR A 8 38.58 -24.87 47.16
C TYR A 8 37.38 -25.09 46.22
N LEU A 9 36.67 -26.22 46.38
CA LEU A 9 35.46 -26.51 45.61
C LEU A 9 34.32 -25.54 45.94
N LEU A 10 34.18 -25.16 47.22
CA LEU A 10 33.18 -24.18 47.69
C LEU A 10 33.49 -22.75 47.21
N PHE A 11 34.77 -22.42 47.05
CA PHE A 11 35.19 -21.11 46.53
C PHE A 11 34.98 -21.01 45.01
N ILE A 12 35.20 -22.11 44.27
CA ILE A 12 34.96 -22.17 42.81
C ILE A 12 33.46 -22.13 42.50
N THR A 13 32.61 -22.81 43.27
CA THR A 13 31.16 -22.73 43.07
C THR A 13 30.61 -21.35 43.42
N LEU A 14 31.15 -20.67 44.44
CA LEU A 14 30.76 -19.30 44.78
C LEU A 14 31.17 -18.28 43.70
N LEU A 15 32.34 -18.47 43.06
CA LEU A 15 32.78 -17.65 41.93
C LEU A 15 31.92 -17.88 40.67
N CYS A 16 31.46 -19.12 40.43
CA CYS A 16 30.57 -19.44 39.31
C CYS A 16 29.16 -18.83 39.47
N VAL A 17 28.65 -18.67 40.69
CA VAL A 17 27.30 -18.10 40.92
C VAL A 17 27.31 -16.55 40.83
N ALA A 18 28.42 -15.91 41.15
CA ALA A 18 28.58 -14.45 41.01
C ALA A 18 28.85 -13.97 39.57
N GLY A 19 29.23 -14.87 38.66
CA GLY A 19 29.50 -14.55 37.25
C GLY A 19 28.27 -14.50 36.33
N PHE A 20 27.08 -14.88 36.82
CA PHE A 20 25.83 -14.89 36.04
C PHE A 20 24.83 -13.81 36.46
N THR A 21 25.28 -12.70 37.06
CA THR A 21 24.43 -11.50 37.18
C THR A 21 24.48 -10.67 35.90
N ALA A 22 24.12 -11.29 34.77
CA ALA A 22 23.68 -10.54 33.60
C ALA A 22 22.16 -10.38 33.72
N CYS A 23 21.73 -9.52 34.65
CA CYS A 23 20.38 -9.01 34.65
C CYS A 23 20.50 -7.52 34.41
N ASP A 24 20.76 -7.17 33.15
CA ASP A 24 20.39 -5.87 32.64
C ASP A 24 19.11 -6.10 31.86
N ASP A 25 17.98 -5.94 32.56
CA ASP A 25 16.64 -5.90 31.94
C ASP A 25 16.42 -4.56 31.22
N SER A 26 17.48 -3.77 31.01
CA SER A 26 17.49 -2.65 30.08
C SER A 26 17.69 -3.15 28.64
N GLY A 27 16.93 -4.16 28.23
CA GLY A 27 16.53 -4.24 26.84
C GLY A 27 15.62 -3.03 26.59
N SER A 28 16.18 -1.88 26.22
CA SER A 28 15.35 -0.95 25.45
C SER A 28 14.99 -1.73 24.19
N ASP A 29 13.77 -2.26 24.16
CA ASP A 29 13.13 -2.80 22.97
C ASP A 29 12.98 -1.64 21.97
N ASP A 30 14.10 -1.20 21.40
CA ASP A 30 14.17 -0.23 20.32
C ASP A 30 13.71 -0.96 19.06
N MET A 31 12.41 -1.29 19.03
CA MET A 31 11.74 -1.95 17.93
C MET A 31 11.83 -1.07 16.69
N ILE A 32 12.50 -1.59 15.67
CA ILE A 32 12.57 -0.97 14.34
C ILE A 32 11.24 -1.25 13.64
N TRP A 33 10.62 -0.21 13.11
CA TRP A 33 9.35 -0.30 12.41
C TRP A 33 9.54 -0.09 10.92
N ASP A 34 9.05 -1.05 10.13
CA ASP A 34 8.90 -0.89 8.69
C ASP A 34 7.51 -0.33 8.37
N PHE A 35 7.44 0.60 7.43
CA PHE A 35 6.21 1.26 7.05
C PHE A 35 5.80 0.83 5.64
N ALA A 36 4.65 0.17 5.54
CA ALA A 36 4.09 -0.21 4.25
C ALA A 36 3.82 1.04 3.40
N PRO A 37 4.19 1.01 2.10
CA PRO A 37 3.88 2.10 1.19
C PRO A 37 2.38 2.39 1.13
N ILE A 38 2.03 3.61 0.74
CA ILE A 38 0.65 3.95 0.41
C ILE A 38 0.48 3.69 -1.08
N GLU A 39 -0.50 2.87 -1.45
CA GLU A 39 -0.92 2.66 -2.83
C GLU A 39 -2.44 2.81 -2.90
N LEU A 40 -2.91 3.53 -3.91
CA LEU A 40 -4.33 3.69 -4.18
C LEU A 40 -4.79 2.54 -5.05
N HIS A 41 -5.70 1.71 -4.58
CA HIS A 41 -6.28 0.59 -5.33
C HIS A 41 -7.70 0.94 -5.75
N ILE A 42 -7.96 0.92 -7.05
CA ILE A 42 -9.20 1.41 -7.65
C ILE A 42 -9.84 0.27 -8.44
N ALA A 43 -10.94 -0.26 -7.91
CA ALA A 43 -11.82 -1.14 -8.66
C ALA A 43 -12.71 -0.29 -9.57
N VAL A 44 -12.90 -0.71 -10.82
CA VAL A 44 -13.85 -0.08 -11.73
C VAL A 44 -14.84 -1.13 -12.19
N GLN A 45 -16.12 -0.86 -11.93
CA GLN A 45 -17.18 -1.81 -12.21
C GLN A 45 -18.42 -1.11 -12.76
N ASP A 46 -19.30 -1.87 -13.40
CA ASP A 46 -20.63 -1.37 -13.77
C ASP A 46 -21.60 -1.39 -12.58
N ALA A 47 -22.84 -0.96 -12.80
CA ALA A 47 -23.90 -0.96 -11.79
C ALA A 47 -24.28 -2.37 -11.30
N GLN A 48 -23.96 -3.42 -12.07
CA GLN A 48 -24.18 -4.83 -11.74
C GLN A 48 -22.99 -5.45 -11.01
N GLY A 49 -21.87 -4.73 -10.92
CA GLY A 49 -20.64 -5.17 -10.26
C GLY A 49 -19.69 -5.95 -11.18
N ASN A 50 -19.88 -5.94 -12.50
CA ASN A 50 -18.95 -6.54 -13.44
C ASN A 50 -17.68 -5.68 -13.56
N ASP A 51 -16.53 -6.33 -13.55
CA ASP A 51 -15.22 -5.67 -13.65
C ASP A 51 -15.01 -5.08 -15.05
N LEU A 52 -14.97 -3.75 -15.15
CA LEU A 52 -14.79 -3.04 -16.42
C LEU A 52 -13.33 -2.84 -16.80
N LEU A 53 -12.38 -3.24 -15.95
CA LEU A 53 -10.96 -3.31 -16.31
C LEU A 53 -10.59 -4.68 -16.88
N ASN A 54 -11.42 -5.70 -16.68
CA ASN A 54 -11.24 -6.99 -17.33
C ASN A 54 -11.50 -6.86 -18.85
N PRO A 55 -10.51 -7.14 -19.71
CA PRO A 55 -10.68 -7.09 -21.17
C PRO A 55 -11.73 -8.07 -21.73
N GLU A 56 -12.11 -9.09 -20.95
CA GLU A 56 -13.12 -10.09 -21.33
C GLU A 56 -14.55 -9.62 -21.02
N THR A 57 -14.73 -8.59 -20.19
CA THR A 57 -16.04 -8.04 -19.89
C THR A 57 -16.59 -7.29 -21.11
N PRO A 58 -17.81 -7.57 -21.59
CA PRO A 58 -18.43 -6.79 -22.65
C PRO A 58 -18.54 -5.30 -22.28
N GLY A 59 -18.08 -4.42 -23.17
CA GLY A 59 -18.07 -2.97 -22.92
C GLY A 59 -17.04 -2.50 -21.88
N ASN A 60 -15.99 -3.28 -21.62
CA ASN A 60 -14.87 -2.87 -20.77
C ASN A 60 -14.18 -1.58 -21.28
N ILE A 61 -13.47 -0.92 -20.36
CA ILE A 61 -12.75 0.32 -20.60
C ILE A 61 -11.22 0.16 -20.50
N ALA A 62 -10.72 -1.08 -20.42
CA ALA A 62 -9.32 -1.39 -20.12
C ALA A 62 -8.30 -0.72 -21.08
N LYS A 63 -8.72 -0.43 -22.31
CA LYS A 63 -7.90 0.16 -23.38
C LYS A 63 -8.32 1.59 -23.77
N GLN A 64 -9.08 2.28 -22.93
CA GLN A 64 -9.62 3.62 -23.25
C GLN A 64 -8.57 4.75 -23.18
N GLY A 65 -7.33 4.46 -22.78
CA GLY A 65 -6.32 5.51 -22.56
C GLY A 65 -6.50 6.23 -21.22
N ILE A 66 -6.93 5.48 -20.19
CA ILE A 66 -7.06 5.98 -18.82
C ILE A 66 -5.71 6.52 -18.36
N LYS A 67 -5.71 7.70 -17.71
CA LYS A 67 -4.51 8.35 -17.20
C LYS A 67 -4.76 8.94 -15.82
N ALA A 68 -3.71 9.09 -15.03
CA ALA A 68 -3.75 9.80 -13.77
C ALA A 68 -3.05 11.15 -13.88
N ILE A 69 -3.57 12.17 -13.22
CA ILE A 69 -2.96 13.49 -13.11
C ILE A 69 -2.65 13.75 -11.65
N TYR A 70 -1.37 13.97 -11.35
CA TYR A 70 -0.87 14.18 -10.00
C TYR A 70 0.26 15.19 -10.01
N ASN A 71 0.18 16.21 -9.13
CA ASN A 71 1.15 17.31 -9.07
C ASN A 71 1.48 17.95 -10.43
N GLY A 72 0.44 18.12 -11.26
CA GLY A 72 0.55 18.72 -12.61
C GLY A 72 1.20 17.81 -13.67
N LYS A 73 1.56 16.57 -13.33
CA LYS A 73 2.11 15.59 -14.27
C LYS A 73 1.05 14.57 -14.68
N ILE A 74 1.14 14.13 -15.93
CA ILE A 74 0.31 13.07 -16.50
C ILE A 74 1.06 11.74 -16.37
N TYR A 75 0.36 10.73 -15.89
CA TYR A 75 0.82 9.36 -15.77
C TYR A 75 -0.12 8.48 -16.59
N GLU A 76 0.32 8.14 -17.79
CA GLU A 76 -0.37 7.18 -18.65
C GLU A 76 -0.42 5.80 -17.99
N LYS A 77 -1.51 5.07 -18.18
CA LYS A 77 -1.67 3.73 -17.62
C LYS A 77 -0.69 2.73 -18.27
N ASP A 78 -0.11 1.86 -17.44
CA ASP A 78 0.77 0.75 -17.85
C ASP A 78 2.08 1.17 -18.53
N VAL A 79 2.61 2.36 -18.18
CA VAL A 79 3.95 2.77 -18.62
C VAL A 79 4.99 1.85 -17.96
N PRO A 80 5.95 1.27 -18.71
CA PRO A 80 6.95 0.37 -18.15
C PRO A 80 7.75 1.00 -17.01
N ILE A 81 7.85 0.27 -15.90
CA ILE A 81 8.62 0.64 -14.71
C ILE A 81 9.92 -0.16 -14.66
N SER A 82 11.00 0.47 -14.18
CA SER A 82 12.28 -0.22 -13.95
C SER A 82 12.39 -0.56 -12.47
N GLN A 83 12.20 -1.83 -12.13
CA GLN A 83 12.31 -2.30 -10.75
C GLN A 83 13.66 -2.97 -10.49
N THR A 84 14.18 -2.77 -9.28
CA THR A 84 15.36 -3.50 -8.78
C THR A 84 14.91 -4.63 -7.87
N LYS A 85 15.83 -5.54 -7.50
CA LYS A 85 15.53 -6.62 -6.54
C LYS A 85 15.31 -6.13 -5.10
N ALA A 86 15.71 -4.90 -4.78
CA ALA A 86 15.47 -4.32 -3.46
C ALA A 86 14.05 -3.74 -3.43
N TYR A 87 13.23 -4.17 -2.46
CA TYR A 87 11.89 -3.60 -2.27
C TYR A 87 12.00 -2.34 -1.41
N LEU A 88 11.93 -1.21 -2.08
CA LEU A 88 11.71 0.11 -1.50
C LEU A 88 10.47 0.67 -2.19
N ALA A 89 9.70 1.50 -1.49
CA ALA A 89 8.56 2.18 -2.09
C ALA A 89 9.00 2.88 -3.38
N HIS A 90 8.40 2.47 -4.50
CA HIS A 90 8.74 3.02 -5.81
C HIS A 90 7.51 3.60 -6.47
N PHE A 91 7.60 4.86 -6.87
CA PHE A 91 6.51 5.51 -7.57
C PHE A 91 6.40 4.96 -9.00
N ASN A 92 5.41 4.10 -9.21
CA ASN A 92 5.08 3.37 -10.43
C ASN A 92 4.09 4.11 -11.35
N GLY A 93 3.50 5.22 -10.89
CA GLY A 93 2.45 5.92 -11.64
C GLY A 93 1.14 5.13 -11.64
N LEU A 94 0.40 5.15 -12.76
CA LEU A 94 -0.87 4.43 -12.91
C LEU A 94 -0.61 3.07 -13.58
N GLN A 95 -0.92 1.97 -12.90
CA GLN A 95 -0.70 0.62 -13.39
C GLN A 95 -1.96 -0.23 -13.30
N THR A 96 -2.10 -1.21 -14.17
CA THR A 96 -3.12 -2.26 -14.06
C THR A 96 -2.55 -3.43 -13.27
N MET A 97 -3.25 -3.85 -12.23
CA MET A 97 -2.93 -5.03 -11.45
C MET A 97 -4.04 -6.07 -11.60
N LYS A 98 -3.67 -7.33 -11.79
CA LYS A 98 -4.59 -8.47 -11.73
C LYS A 98 -4.31 -9.26 -10.45
N PHE A 99 -5.30 -9.37 -9.58
CA PHE A 99 -5.20 -10.22 -8.39
C PHE A 99 -5.34 -11.69 -8.76
N GLU A 100 -4.89 -12.58 -7.86
CA GLU A 100 -5.03 -14.04 -8.01
C GLU A 100 -6.49 -14.49 -8.20
N THR A 101 -7.43 -13.72 -7.66
CA THR A 101 -8.88 -13.94 -7.82
C THR A 101 -9.38 -13.68 -9.25
N GLY A 102 -8.53 -13.15 -10.13
CA GLY A 102 -8.84 -12.80 -11.51
C GLY A 102 -9.36 -11.36 -11.69
N LYS A 103 -9.65 -10.64 -10.60
CA LYS A 103 -10.11 -9.25 -10.64
C LYS A 103 -8.99 -8.28 -11.02
N TYR A 104 -9.32 -7.30 -11.85
CA TYR A 104 -8.45 -6.21 -12.25
C TYR A 104 -8.71 -4.96 -11.43
N PHE A 105 -7.63 -4.23 -11.13
CA PHE A 105 -7.64 -2.95 -10.43
C PHE A 105 -6.68 -2.01 -11.13
N LEU A 106 -6.93 -0.71 -11.02
CA LEU A 106 -5.88 0.28 -11.20
C LEU A 106 -5.16 0.48 -9.88
N THR A 107 -3.84 0.62 -9.93
CA THR A 107 -3.06 1.10 -8.81
C THR A 107 -2.37 2.42 -9.13
N PHE A 108 -2.29 3.31 -8.12
CA PHE A 108 -1.56 4.57 -8.23
C PHE A 108 -0.69 4.81 -7.01
N GLY A 109 0.60 5.06 -7.23
CA GLY A 109 1.63 5.06 -6.19
C GLY A 109 2.87 4.35 -6.73
N GLU A 110 3.71 3.72 -5.90
CA GLU A 110 3.65 3.72 -4.43
C GLU A 110 4.16 5.06 -3.87
N PHE A 111 3.62 5.48 -2.72
CA PHE A 111 4.15 6.58 -1.92
C PHE A 111 4.82 6.03 -0.67
N ASN A 112 5.90 6.65 -0.20
CA ASN A 112 6.56 6.23 1.04
C ASN A 112 5.57 6.25 2.21
N GLY A 113 5.55 5.18 3.01
CA GLY A 113 4.56 5.00 4.06
C GLY A 113 4.71 5.98 5.24
N ASP A 114 5.92 6.48 5.46
CA ASP A 114 6.35 7.35 6.56
C ASP A 114 6.45 8.83 6.19
N ASP A 115 6.31 9.16 4.90
CA ASP A 115 6.18 10.54 4.45
C ASP A 115 4.83 11.14 4.93
N THR A 116 4.81 12.47 5.07
CA THR A 116 3.59 13.21 5.38
C THR A 116 2.97 13.76 4.10
N PHE A 117 1.71 13.41 3.89
CA PHE A 117 0.88 13.85 2.77
C PHE A 117 -0.32 14.62 3.31
N ASP A 118 -0.55 15.82 2.80
CA ASP A 118 -1.64 16.71 3.23
C ASP A 118 -2.54 17.07 2.05
N ASN A 119 -3.74 16.50 2.05
CA ASN A 119 -4.77 16.70 1.04
C ASN A 119 -4.26 16.59 -0.41
N GLU A 120 -3.40 15.60 -0.66
CA GLU A 120 -2.91 15.25 -1.98
C GLU A 120 -4.07 14.93 -2.92
N LYS A 121 -3.96 15.33 -4.18
CA LYS A 121 -5.04 15.18 -5.17
C LYS A 121 -4.56 14.41 -6.39
N VAL A 122 -5.20 13.28 -6.64
CA VAL A 122 -5.01 12.45 -7.84
C VAL A 122 -6.30 12.49 -8.66
N ILE A 123 -6.20 12.91 -9.92
CA ILE A 123 -7.35 12.90 -10.84
C ILE A 123 -7.19 11.68 -11.74
N ILE A 124 -8.22 10.84 -11.81
CA ILE A 124 -8.33 9.77 -12.79
C ILE A 124 -9.11 10.32 -13.98
N ASP A 125 -8.44 10.45 -15.11
CA ASP A 125 -9.05 10.85 -16.38
C ASP A 125 -9.30 9.58 -17.20
N TRP A 126 -10.59 9.30 -17.41
CA TRP A 126 -11.05 8.10 -18.11
C TRP A 126 -10.90 8.20 -19.62
N ASN A 127 -10.52 9.36 -20.15
CA ASN A 127 -10.39 9.63 -21.58
C ASN A 127 -11.70 9.47 -22.37
N ASP A 128 -12.86 9.61 -21.70
CA ASP A 128 -14.20 9.77 -22.28
C ASP A 128 -14.80 11.16 -21.98
N GLY A 129 -14.00 12.08 -21.45
CA GLY A 129 -14.43 13.41 -21.01
C GLY A 129 -14.92 13.46 -19.55
N THR A 130 -15.03 12.33 -18.87
CA THR A 130 -15.32 12.26 -17.42
C THR A 130 -14.04 12.07 -16.61
N GLN A 131 -14.10 12.47 -15.34
CA GLN A 131 -12.99 12.34 -14.40
C GLN A 131 -13.51 12.00 -13.01
N ASP A 132 -12.70 11.28 -12.25
CA ASP A 132 -12.88 11.06 -10.81
C ASP A 132 -11.69 11.66 -10.04
N VAL A 133 -11.95 12.16 -8.85
CA VAL A 133 -10.93 12.80 -8.01
C VAL A 133 -10.76 12.01 -6.72
N ILE A 134 -9.57 11.46 -6.53
CA ILE A 134 -9.16 10.88 -5.27
C ILE A 134 -8.35 11.92 -4.51
N THR A 135 -8.70 12.16 -3.24
CA THR A 135 -7.83 12.90 -2.33
C THR A 135 -7.39 12.03 -1.17
N PHE A 136 -6.15 12.21 -0.74
CA PHE A 136 -5.63 11.48 0.41
C PHE A 136 -4.76 12.34 1.31
N SER A 137 -4.69 11.95 2.57
CA SER A 137 -3.78 12.51 3.57
C SER A 137 -3.25 11.36 4.41
N SER A 138 -1.98 11.42 4.77
CA SER A 138 -1.34 10.43 5.64
C SER A 138 -0.30 11.13 6.47
N LYS A 139 -0.37 10.94 7.78
CA LYS A 139 0.63 11.44 8.72
C LYS A 139 0.98 10.35 9.71
N LEU A 140 2.27 10.04 9.80
CA LEU A 140 2.78 9.20 10.87
C LEU A 140 2.86 10.02 12.17
N ILE A 141 2.13 9.56 13.19
CA ILE A 141 2.18 10.09 14.55
C ILE A 141 2.96 9.09 15.39
N TRP A 142 4.28 9.28 15.47
CA TRP A 142 5.16 8.39 16.21
C TRP A 142 5.71 9.07 17.47
N LYS A 143 5.41 8.49 18.63
CA LYS A 143 6.05 8.81 19.91
C LYS A 143 7.04 7.68 20.20
N SER A 144 8.31 8.02 20.40
CA SER A 144 9.53 7.22 20.21
C SER A 144 9.64 5.83 20.87
N LYS A 145 8.63 5.35 21.60
CA LYS A 145 8.63 4.05 22.27
C LYS A 145 7.34 3.23 22.09
N ASN A 146 6.35 3.76 21.39
CA ASN A 146 5.06 3.09 21.21
C ASN A 146 4.85 2.68 19.75
N LYS A 147 3.90 1.77 19.55
CA LYS A 147 3.39 1.40 18.23
C LYS A 147 3.09 2.66 17.39
N PRO A 148 3.68 2.80 16.19
CA PRO A 148 3.39 3.90 15.29
C PRO A 148 1.89 3.96 15.00
N VAL A 149 1.35 5.18 15.04
CA VAL A 149 -0.05 5.45 14.73
C VAL A 149 -0.09 6.27 13.46
N PHE A 150 -0.95 5.90 12.52
CA PHE A 150 -1.20 6.68 11.32
C PHE A 150 -2.52 7.43 11.45
N ASP A 151 -2.50 8.70 11.10
CA ASP A 151 -3.69 9.48 10.82
C ASP A 151 -3.84 9.55 9.29
N ARG A 152 -4.80 8.82 8.75
CA ARG A 152 -5.04 8.69 7.31
C ARG A 152 -6.48 9.01 6.97
N LYS A 153 -6.63 9.66 5.82
CA LYS A 153 -7.93 9.98 5.23
C LYS A 153 -7.87 9.78 3.73
N PHE A 154 -8.87 9.11 3.18
CA PHE A 154 -9.00 8.85 1.76
C PHE A 154 -10.41 9.22 1.30
N CYS A 155 -10.53 10.04 0.27
CA CYS A 155 -11.81 10.47 -0.26
C CYS A 155 -11.88 10.19 -1.76
N LEU A 156 -13.06 9.80 -2.24
CA LEU A 156 -13.40 9.75 -3.66
C LEU A 156 -14.48 10.79 -3.93
N ASN A 157 -14.22 11.69 -4.87
CA ASN A 157 -15.09 12.81 -5.24
C ASN A 157 -15.58 13.62 -4.02
N GLY A 158 -14.67 13.87 -3.08
CA GLY A 158 -14.95 14.60 -1.84
C GLY A 158 -15.68 13.80 -0.76
N LYS A 159 -16.06 12.54 -1.02
CA LYS A 159 -16.67 11.65 -0.04
C LYS A 159 -15.62 10.76 0.62
N ASP A 160 -15.53 10.84 1.94
CA ASP A 160 -14.67 9.97 2.76
C ASP A 160 -15.08 8.50 2.61
N ASN A 161 -14.10 7.62 2.38
CA ASN A 161 -14.34 6.18 2.28
C ASN A 161 -14.37 5.49 3.65
N GLY A 162 -13.97 6.16 4.73
CA GLY A 162 -13.93 5.62 6.09
C GLY A 162 -12.86 4.55 6.33
N LEU A 163 -11.96 4.33 5.37
CA LEU A 163 -10.91 3.31 5.41
C LEU A 163 -9.57 3.95 5.76
N GLN A 164 -8.70 3.15 6.39
CA GLN A 164 -7.31 3.54 6.69
C GLN A 164 -6.33 3.18 5.56
N PHE A 165 -6.87 2.74 4.41
CA PHE A 165 -6.13 2.37 3.21
C PHE A 165 -6.82 2.94 1.97
N GLY A 166 -6.05 3.13 0.89
CA GLY A 166 -6.49 3.77 -0.35
C GLY A 166 -7.35 2.89 -1.25
N GLY A 167 -8.35 2.19 -0.71
CA GLY A 167 -9.27 1.38 -1.50
C GLY A 167 -10.46 2.17 -2.02
N PHE A 168 -10.75 2.05 -3.32
CA PHE A 168 -11.85 2.74 -3.99
C PHE A 168 -12.61 1.82 -4.94
N VAL A 169 -13.92 2.08 -5.06
CA VAL A 169 -14.77 1.47 -6.07
C VAL A 169 -15.42 2.60 -6.86
N ILE A 170 -15.21 2.60 -8.17
CA ILE A 170 -15.77 3.57 -9.10
C ILE A 170 -16.77 2.86 -10.00
N ILE A 171 -17.98 3.41 -10.10
CA ILE A 171 -19.02 2.89 -10.98
C ILE A 171 -18.94 3.63 -12.31
N LYS A 172 -18.84 2.89 -13.41
CA LYS A 172 -18.79 3.42 -14.77
C LYS A 172 -19.81 2.72 -15.65
N GLU A 173 -20.27 3.41 -16.69
CA GLU A 173 -21.11 2.79 -17.72
C GLU A 173 -20.24 1.97 -18.67
N PRO A 174 -20.68 0.77 -19.08
CA PRO A 174 -19.98 0.00 -20.10
C PRO A 174 -20.06 0.71 -21.46
N VAL A 175 -18.98 0.60 -22.24
CA VAL A 175 -18.93 1.14 -23.60
C VAL A 175 -19.76 0.26 -24.52
N ILE A 176 -20.91 0.76 -24.96
CA ILE A 176 -21.77 0.07 -25.92
C ILE A 176 -21.05 0.10 -27.27
N THR A 177 -20.45 -1.03 -27.66
CA THR A 177 -20.05 -1.21 -29.06
C THR A 177 -21.31 -1.61 -29.83
N SER A 178 -21.81 -0.71 -30.66
CA SER A 178 -22.85 -1.08 -31.62
C SER A 178 -22.27 -2.16 -32.53
N SER A 179 -22.64 -3.40 -32.29
CA SER A 179 -22.43 -4.49 -33.24
C SER A 179 -23.21 -4.11 -34.49
N THR A 180 -22.52 -3.66 -35.53
CA THR A 180 -23.09 -3.57 -36.86
C THR A 180 -23.44 -5.00 -37.26
N THR A 181 -24.72 -5.35 -37.14
CA THR A 181 -25.27 -6.56 -37.76
C THR A 181 -25.11 -6.36 -39.27
N SER A 182 -24.04 -6.91 -39.82
CA SER A 182 -23.90 -7.13 -41.25
C SER A 182 -24.77 -8.34 -41.60
N ASP A 183 -26.07 -8.12 -41.76
CA ASP A 183 -26.91 -9.03 -42.53
C ASP A 183 -26.53 -8.88 -44.00
N GLN A 184 -25.79 -9.85 -44.53
CA GLN A 184 -25.80 -10.26 -45.95
C GLN A 184 -25.70 -11.78 -46.05
#